data_AF-A0A0N4YWN2-F1
#
_entry.id   AF-A0A0N4YWN2-F1
#
_cell.length_a   1.000
_cell.length_b   1.000
_cell.length_c   1.000
_cell.angle_alpha   90.00
_cell.angle_beta   90.00
_cell.angle_gamma   90.00
#
_symmetry.space_group_name_H-M   'P 1'
#
loop_
_entity.id
_entity.type
_entity.pdbx_description
1 polymer ?
#
loop_
_entity_poly.entity_id
_entity_poly.type
_entity_poly.pdbx_seq_one_letter_code
_entity_poly.pdbx_strand_id
1 'polypeptide(L)'
;MLPAQRLVSFSVRNQNLIGVKDDFLYHFGFGITNMDIPRTFGDTKFVCTGGSHTRIKLYAQQFAKECRIACSPNLSKSDRFVMFKTGKVLWINHGMGTPSLSIMLNEAFKLLHHAKATDLTFIRMGTSGGVGVEPGTVVVSRNAVNAELNQTYTQVIGGRKIERGTYLDEGLREELLALAKEKNIPVDTGLTLCADD
;
A
#
# COMPACT_ATOMS: atom_id res chain seq x y z
N MET A 1 -10.10 4.60 28.65
CA MET A 1 -8.83 3.90 28.38
C MET A 1 -8.94 3.31 26.99
N LEU A 2 -8.16 3.81 26.02
CA LEU A 2 -8.02 3.11 24.73
C LEU A 2 -7.36 1.74 25.01
N PRO A 3 -7.84 0.64 24.43
CA PRO A 3 -7.20 -0.65 24.60
C PRO A 3 -5.75 -0.55 24.10
N ALA A 4 -4.81 -1.13 24.85
CA ALA A 4 -3.41 -1.18 24.47
C ALA A 4 -3.30 -1.84 23.08
N GLN A 5 -3.03 -1.03 22.05
CA GLN A 5 -2.76 -1.53 20.70
C GLN A 5 -1.56 -2.47 20.80
N ARG A 6 -1.82 -3.76 20.58
CA ARG A 6 -0.78 -4.77 20.44
C ARG A 6 0.04 -4.34 19.23
N LEU A 7 1.24 -3.81 19.45
CA LEU A 7 2.18 -3.46 18.37
C LEU A 7 2.43 -4.75 17.57
N VAL A 8 1.75 -4.88 16.42
CA VAL A 8 1.98 -6.01 15.51
C VAL A 8 3.35 -5.77 14.89
N SER A 9 4.29 -6.67 15.17
CA SER A 9 5.62 -6.61 14.58
C SER A 9 5.51 -6.82 13.06
N PHE A 10 5.95 -5.83 12.29
CA PHE A 10 6.05 -5.94 10.84
C PHE A 10 7.27 -6.82 10.49
N SER A 11 7.04 -7.96 9.84
CA SER A 11 8.10 -8.89 9.46
C SER A 11 7.91 -9.44 8.05
N VAL A 12 8.98 -9.46 7.26
CA VAL A 12 9.00 -10.09 5.94
C VAL A 12 9.23 -11.60 6.11
N ARG A 13 8.43 -12.41 5.41
CA ARG A 13 8.55 -13.88 5.43
C ARG A 13 9.60 -14.37 4.43
N ASN A 14 10.86 -13.97 4.64
CA ASN A 14 12.00 -14.41 3.82
C ASN A 14 13.26 -14.56 4.69
N GLN A 15 13.67 -15.81 4.95
CA GLN A 15 14.84 -16.10 5.76
C GLN A 15 16.15 -15.62 5.12
N ASN A 16 16.18 -15.47 3.79
CA ASN A 16 17.37 -15.01 3.07
C ASN A 16 17.69 -13.52 3.30
N LEU A 17 16.80 -12.78 3.95
CA LEU A 17 17.06 -11.38 4.36
C LEU A 17 17.81 -11.29 5.70
N ILE A 18 17.90 -12.38 6.46
CA ILE A 18 18.57 -12.39 7.76
C ILE A 18 20.07 -12.15 7.55
N GLY A 19 20.61 -11.10 8.15
CA GLY A 19 22.04 -10.77 8.07
C GLY A 19 22.50 -10.29 6.70
N VAL A 20 21.57 -9.90 5.81
CA VAL A 20 21.91 -9.35 4.50
C VAL A 20 22.72 -8.07 4.65
N LYS A 21 23.85 -7.98 3.94
CA LYS A 21 24.76 -6.82 3.98
C LYS A 21 24.45 -5.78 2.91
N ASP A 22 23.85 -6.22 1.81
CA ASP A 22 23.39 -5.36 0.72
C ASP A 22 22.08 -5.91 0.16
N ASP A 23 21.11 -5.03 -0.01
CA ASP A 23 19.80 -5.32 -0.59
C ASP A 23 19.36 -4.11 -1.40
N PHE A 24 19.44 -4.24 -2.72
CA PHE A 24 19.04 -3.20 -3.66
C PHE A 24 17.58 -3.40 -4.06
N LEU A 25 16.77 -2.37 -3.86
CA LEU A 25 15.38 -2.30 -4.28
C LEU A 25 15.36 -1.79 -5.72
N TYR A 26 15.46 -2.72 -6.67
CA TYR A 26 15.75 -2.42 -8.07
C TYR A 26 14.74 -1.47 -8.71
N HIS A 27 13.45 -1.67 -8.45
CA HIS A 27 12.39 -0.86 -9.05
C HIS A 27 12.20 0.49 -8.34
N PHE A 28 12.78 0.67 -7.15
CA PHE A 28 12.92 1.98 -6.50
C PHE A 28 14.28 2.65 -6.78
N GLY A 29 15.29 1.91 -7.23
CA GLY A 29 16.60 2.43 -7.64
C GLY A 29 17.53 2.79 -6.48
N PHE A 30 17.33 2.25 -5.29
CA PHE A 30 18.21 2.45 -4.14
C PHE A 30 18.21 1.22 -3.22
N GLY A 31 19.13 1.16 -2.27
CA GLY A 31 19.30 0.05 -1.34
C GLY A 31 19.93 0.49 -0.02
N ILE A 32 20.14 -0.46 0.88
CA ILE A 32 20.65 -0.20 2.23
C ILE A 32 22.06 0.40 2.26
N THR A 33 22.83 0.26 1.17
CA THR A 33 24.19 0.76 1.04
C THR A 33 24.29 2.20 0.51
N ASN A 34 23.23 2.72 -0.13
CA ASN A 34 23.26 4.04 -0.79
C ASN A 34 22.13 4.99 -0.35
N MET A 35 21.27 4.57 0.58
CA MET A 35 20.28 5.41 1.24
C MET A 35 20.19 5.05 2.71
N ASP A 36 20.15 6.05 3.59
CA ASP A 36 19.90 5.87 5.03
C ASP A 36 18.41 5.54 5.28
N ILE A 37 18.03 4.30 4.96
CA ILE A 37 16.66 3.81 5.02
C ILE A 37 16.03 3.98 6.42
N PRO A 38 16.70 3.62 7.54
CA PRO A 38 16.15 3.83 8.89
C PRO A 38 15.82 5.29 9.16
N ARG A 39 16.73 6.21 8.82
CA ARG A 39 16.49 7.65 9.03
C ARG A 39 15.37 8.19 8.14
N THR A 40 15.29 7.74 6.89
CA THR A 40 14.31 8.29 5.93
C THR A 40 12.90 7.72 6.14
N PHE A 41 12.77 6.45 6.50
CA PHE A 41 11.48 5.75 6.49
C PHE A 41 11.07 5.15 7.85
N GLY A 42 11.91 5.18 8.88
CA GLY A 42 11.65 4.49 10.15
C GLY A 42 10.45 5.01 10.94
N ASP A 43 10.02 6.25 10.69
CA ASP A 43 8.83 6.86 11.30
C ASP A 43 7.53 6.65 10.48
N THR A 44 7.61 5.92 9.36
CA THR A 44 6.44 5.62 8.52
C THR A 44 5.38 4.86 9.30
N LYS A 45 4.12 5.29 9.16
CA LYS A 45 2.93 4.64 9.73
C LYS A 45 1.89 4.30 8.68
N PHE A 46 1.82 5.08 7.60
CA PHE A 46 0.86 4.85 6.53
C PHE A 46 1.58 4.71 5.20
N VAL A 47 1.21 3.70 4.43
CA VAL A 47 1.63 3.51 3.04
C VAL A 47 0.39 3.67 2.17
N CYS A 48 0.34 4.79 1.45
CA CYS A 48 -0.74 5.14 0.55
C CYS A 48 -0.31 4.86 -0.89
N THR A 49 -1.05 4.00 -1.60
CA THR A 49 -0.67 3.56 -2.94
C THR A 49 -1.80 3.64 -3.96
N GLY A 50 -1.46 3.76 -5.24
CA GLY A 50 -2.40 3.88 -6.35
C GLY A 50 -1.70 3.76 -7.70
N GLY A 51 -2.43 3.53 -8.79
CA GLY A 51 -1.77 3.13 -10.04
C GLY A 51 -0.96 4.24 -10.72
N SER A 52 -1.55 5.42 -10.82
CA SER A 52 -0.97 6.55 -11.57
C SER A 52 0.08 7.30 -10.74
N HIS A 53 1.26 7.50 -11.34
CA HIS A 53 2.34 8.29 -10.75
C HIS A 53 1.97 9.78 -10.61
N THR A 54 1.22 10.36 -11.56
CA THR A 54 0.77 11.75 -11.48
C THR A 54 -0.24 11.95 -10.36
N ARG A 55 -1.18 11.01 -10.20
CA ARG A 55 -2.19 11.05 -9.14
C ARG A 55 -1.58 10.89 -7.75
N ILE A 56 -0.61 9.98 -7.60
CA ILE A 56 0.10 9.80 -6.33
C ILE A 56 0.93 11.02 -5.96
N LYS A 57 1.62 11.65 -6.93
CA LYS A 57 2.32 12.92 -6.70
C LYS A 57 1.35 14.01 -6.23
N LEU A 58 0.19 14.14 -6.89
CA LEU A 58 -0.84 15.11 -6.53
C LEU A 58 -1.33 14.89 -5.10
N TYR A 59 -1.65 13.66 -4.72
CA TYR A 59 -2.10 13.33 -3.37
C TYR A 59 -1.06 13.68 -2.30
N ALA A 60 0.21 13.34 -2.53
CA ALA A 60 1.28 13.70 -1.60
C ALA A 60 1.40 15.23 -1.44
N GLN A 61 1.37 15.98 -2.55
CA GLN A 61 1.48 17.44 -2.51
C GLN A 61 0.27 18.10 -1.83
N GLN A 62 -0.94 17.61 -2.11
CA GLN A 62 -2.16 18.13 -1.51
C GLN A 62 -2.22 17.82 -0.01
N PHE A 63 -1.92 16.59 0.39
CA PHE A 63 -1.87 16.20 1.80
C PHE A 63 -0.85 17.03 2.58
N ALA A 64 0.36 17.22 2.01
CA ALA A 64 1.37 18.06 2.63
C ALA A 64 0.90 19.50 2.85
N LYS A 65 0.21 20.07 1.85
CA LYS A 65 -0.37 21.42 1.92
C LYS A 65 -1.44 21.52 3.00
N GLU A 66 -2.38 20.58 3.02
CA GLU A 66 -3.50 20.55 3.98
C GLU A 66 -3.00 20.36 5.42
N CYS A 67 -2.02 19.49 5.63
CA CYS A 67 -1.42 19.26 6.94
C CYS A 67 -0.34 20.29 7.33
N ARG A 68 0.03 21.22 6.44
CA ARG A 68 1.11 22.21 6.63
C ARG A 68 2.46 21.56 6.98
N ILE A 69 2.80 20.49 6.27
CA ILE A 69 4.06 19.75 6.41
C ILE A 69 4.82 19.73 5.09
N ALA A 70 6.11 19.37 5.15
CA ALA A 70 6.92 19.23 3.94
C ALA A 70 6.52 18.00 3.11
N CYS A 71 6.59 18.15 1.79
CA CYS A 71 6.59 17.04 0.85
C CYS A 71 8.01 16.81 0.35
N SER A 72 8.49 15.57 0.43
CA SER A 72 9.78 15.21 -0.17
C SER A 72 9.77 15.41 -1.69
N PRO A 73 10.95 15.53 -2.35
CA PRO A 73 11.05 15.23 -3.78
C PRO A 73 10.73 13.75 -4.05
N ASN A 74 10.71 13.35 -5.33
CA ASN A 74 10.62 11.93 -5.68
C ASN A 74 11.87 11.21 -5.14
N LEU A 75 11.66 10.26 -4.23
CA LEU A 75 12.69 9.48 -3.56
C LEU A 75 13.12 8.27 -4.40
N SER A 76 12.25 7.78 -5.29
CA SER A 76 12.61 6.75 -6.27
C SER A 76 13.64 7.30 -7.25
N LYS A 77 14.64 6.47 -7.58
CA LYS A 77 15.69 6.73 -8.57
C LYS A 77 15.50 5.90 -9.84
N SER A 78 14.34 5.27 -9.98
CA SER A 78 13.94 4.49 -11.15
C SER A 78 12.79 5.19 -11.90
N ASP A 79 12.56 4.78 -13.15
CA ASP A 79 11.42 5.19 -13.97
C ASP A 79 10.17 4.31 -13.73
N ARG A 80 10.30 3.22 -12.97
CA ARG A 80 9.20 2.26 -12.73
C ARG A 80 8.16 2.77 -11.76
N PHE A 81 8.59 3.38 -10.67
CA PHE A 81 7.72 3.94 -9.63
C PHE A 81 8.19 5.32 -9.18
N VAL A 82 7.25 6.10 -8.66
CA VAL A 82 7.48 7.33 -7.91
C VAL A 82 7.21 7.08 -6.43
N MET A 83 7.96 7.76 -5.58
CA MET A 83 7.86 7.65 -4.13
C MET A 83 7.99 9.02 -3.49
N PHE A 84 7.04 9.39 -2.63
CA PHE A 84 7.06 10.66 -1.89
C PHE A 84 6.80 10.40 -0.41
N LYS A 85 7.28 11.27 0.46
CA LYS A 85 7.03 11.20 1.91
C LYS A 85 6.52 12.54 2.44
N THR A 86 5.50 12.48 3.28
CA THR A 86 4.90 13.64 3.97
C THR A 86 4.64 13.28 5.43
N GLY A 87 5.48 13.76 6.34
CA GLY A 87 5.42 13.31 7.74
C GLY A 87 5.53 11.78 7.81
N LYS A 88 4.57 11.11 8.45
CA LYS A 88 4.54 9.64 8.63
C LYS A 88 3.87 8.87 7.47
N VAL A 89 3.52 9.54 6.37
CA VAL A 89 2.86 8.94 5.21
C VAL A 89 3.85 8.75 4.07
N LEU A 90 3.94 7.53 3.57
CA LEU A 90 4.71 7.12 2.39
C LEU A 90 3.76 6.92 1.22
N TRP A 91 4.01 7.60 0.11
CA TRP A 91 3.18 7.57 -1.09
C TRP A 91 3.93 6.88 -2.22
N ILE A 92 3.38 5.79 -2.77
CA ILE A 92 4.06 5.00 -3.81
C ILE A 92 3.05 4.66 -4.91
N ASN A 93 3.37 4.91 -6.18
CA ASN A 93 2.52 4.37 -7.25
C ASN A 93 2.85 2.90 -7.55
N HIS A 94 1.92 2.17 -8.14
CA HIS A 94 2.11 0.74 -8.40
C HIS A 94 1.75 0.30 -9.82
N GLY A 95 1.55 1.24 -10.76
CA GLY A 95 1.15 0.91 -12.13
C GLY A 95 -0.22 0.22 -12.22
N MET A 96 -0.39 -0.68 -13.18
CA MET A 96 -1.62 -1.44 -13.41
C MET A 96 -1.35 -2.94 -13.33
N GLY A 97 -2.37 -3.69 -12.93
CA GLY A 97 -2.32 -5.15 -12.82
C GLY A 97 -1.63 -5.67 -11.57
N THR A 98 -2.02 -6.89 -11.20
CA THR A 98 -1.47 -7.63 -10.07
C THR A 98 0.06 -7.80 -10.13
N PRO A 99 0.70 -8.06 -11.30
CA PRO A 99 2.15 -8.19 -11.36
C PRO A 99 2.89 -6.91 -10.95
N SER A 100 2.46 -5.74 -11.43
CA SER A 100 3.12 -4.46 -11.10
C SER A 100 2.94 -4.10 -9.63
N LEU A 101 1.73 -4.30 -9.09
CA LEU A 101 1.45 -4.14 -7.66
C LEU A 101 2.30 -5.07 -6.79
N SER A 102 2.46 -6.32 -7.18
CA SER A 102 3.26 -7.31 -6.43
C SER A 102 4.73 -6.90 -6.33
N ILE A 103 5.33 -6.40 -7.42
CA ILE A 103 6.71 -5.90 -7.40
C ILE A 103 6.84 -4.75 -6.40
N MET A 104 5.97 -3.75 -6.50
CA MET A 104 5.95 -2.59 -5.60
C MET A 104 5.81 -3.02 -4.14
N LEU A 105 4.86 -3.91 -3.83
CA LEU A 105 4.63 -4.40 -2.47
C LEU A 105 5.85 -5.16 -1.93
N ASN A 106 6.46 -6.04 -2.73
CA ASN A 106 7.65 -6.78 -2.29
C ASN A 106 8.80 -5.84 -1.92
N GLU A 107 9.09 -4.83 -2.75
CA GLU A 107 10.14 -3.87 -2.43
C GLU A 107 9.76 -2.93 -1.28
N ALA A 108 8.50 -2.49 -1.20
CA ALA A 108 8.02 -1.67 -0.09
C ALA A 108 8.08 -2.42 1.25
N PHE A 109 7.78 -3.72 1.26
CA PHE A 109 7.90 -4.52 2.47
C PHE A 109 9.36 -4.69 2.92
N LYS A 110 10.28 -4.94 2.00
CA LYS A 110 11.72 -4.97 2.33
C LYS A 110 12.20 -3.59 2.81
N LEU A 111 11.78 -2.52 2.16
CA LEU A 111 12.11 -1.15 2.54
C LEU A 111 11.74 -0.87 4.00
N LEU A 112 10.49 -1.14 4.36
CA LEU A 112 9.97 -0.85 5.71
C LEU A 112 10.54 -1.80 6.76
N HIS A 113 10.92 -3.02 6.37
CA HIS A 113 11.67 -3.95 7.20
C HIS A 113 13.06 -3.40 7.54
N HIS A 114 13.82 -2.96 6.53
CA HIS A 114 15.13 -2.33 6.71
C HIS A 114 15.03 -1.01 7.48
N ALA A 115 13.92 -0.30 7.34
CA ALA A 115 13.64 0.92 8.09
C ALA A 115 13.33 0.66 9.57
N LYS A 116 13.11 -0.60 9.96
CA LYS A 116 12.61 -1.01 11.28
C LYS A 116 11.27 -0.32 11.62
N ALA A 117 10.48 -0.02 10.60
CA ALA A 117 9.16 0.57 10.79
C ALA A 117 8.22 -0.47 11.41
N THR A 118 7.33 0.00 12.28
CA THR A 118 6.39 -0.83 13.04
C THR A 118 5.02 -0.20 12.99
N ASP A 119 3.97 -1.00 13.19
CA ASP A 119 2.58 -0.49 13.26
C ASP A 119 2.23 0.28 11.98
N LEU A 120 2.24 -0.48 10.88
CA LEU A 120 2.08 0.02 9.52
C LEU A 120 0.67 -0.27 9.01
N THR A 121 0.06 0.73 8.41
CA THR A 121 -1.23 0.61 7.70
C THR A 121 -1.02 0.84 6.21
N PHE A 122 -1.52 -0.08 5.38
CA PHE A 122 -1.47 0.03 3.92
C PHE A 122 -2.85 0.37 3.37
N ILE A 123 -2.93 1.41 2.53
CA ILE A 123 -4.17 1.88 1.91
C ILE A 123 -3.96 2.00 0.41
N ARG A 124 -4.74 1.24 -0.37
CA ARG A 124 -4.82 1.41 -1.82
C ARG A 124 -5.96 2.37 -2.16
N MET A 125 -5.65 3.43 -2.88
CA MET A 125 -6.62 4.34 -3.49
C MET A 125 -6.58 4.14 -5.01
N GLY A 126 -7.71 3.73 -5.56
CA GLY A 126 -7.82 3.37 -6.97
C GLY A 126 -9.11 3.85 -7.60
N THR A 127 -9.27 3.45 -8.86
CA THR A 127 -10.50 3.58 -9.63
C THR A 127 -11.02 2.18 -9.94
N SER A 128 -12.33 2.05 -10.12
CA SER A 128 -12.98 0.78 -10.42
C SER A 128 -14.27 1.02 -11.21
N GLY A 129 -14.75 -0.01 -11.92
CA GLY A 129 -16.13 -0.05 -12.40
C GLY A 129 -17.06 -0.46 -11.26
N GLY A 130 -18.12 0.33 -11.04
CA GLY A 130 -19.15 0.01 -10.04
C GLY A 130 -20.18 -0.97 -10.60
N VAL A 131 -20.65 -1.91 -9.77
CA VAL A 131 -21.77 -2.81 -10.09
C VAL A 131 -22.87 -2.53 -9.08
N GLY A 132 -24.01 -2.03 -9.56
CA GLY A 132 -25.15 -1.69 -8.69
C GLY A 132 -24.91 -0.47 -7.78
N VAL A 133 -23.96 0.40 -8.12
CA VAL A 133 -23.66 1.64 -7.38
C VAL A 133 -23.58 2.83 -8.34
N GLU A 134 -23.96 4.02 -7.88
CA GLU A 134 -23.96 5.22 -8.71
C GLU A 134 -22.53 5.69 -9.05
N PRO A 135 -22.31 6.28 -10.24
CA PRO A 135 -21.02 6.86 -10.61
C PRO A 135 -20.51 7.88 -9.58
N GLY A 136 -19.23 7.78 -9.23
CA GLY A 136 -18.60 8.64 -8.22
C GLY A 136 -18.72 8.14 -6.77
N THR A 137 -19.46 7.06 -6.53
CA THR A 137 -19.50 6.40 -5.21
C THR A 137 -18.15 5.75 -4.88
N VAL A 138 -17.62 6.05 -3.68
CA VAL A 138 -16.40 5.40 -3.16
C VAL A 138 -16.77 4.06 -2.53
N VAL A 139 -16.19 2.97 -3.02
CA VAL A 139 -16.37 1.64 -2.41
C VAL A 139 -15.22 1.35 -1.46
N VAL A 140 -15.50 1.25 -0.16
CA VAL A 140 -14.54 0.72 0.82
C VAL A 140 -14.66 -0.80 0.81
N SER A 141 -13.64 -1.47 0.27
CA SER A 141 -13.67 -2.91 0.03
C SER A 141 -13.78 -3.69 1.35
N ARG A 142 -14.76 -4.59 1.44
CA ARG A 142 -14.90 -5.55 2.53
C ARG A 142 -13.85 -6.67 2.43
N ASN A 143 -13.64 -7.18 1.22
CA ASN A 143 -12.53 -8.06 0.87
C ASN A 143 -12.33 -8.09 -0.66
N ALA A 144 -11.24 -8.69 -1.12
CA ALA A 144 -10.98 -8.92 -2.54
C ALA A 144 -11.38 -10.35 -2.96
N VAL A 145 -11.96 -10.50 -4.14
CA VAL A 145 -12.27 -11.80 -4.77
C VAL A 145 -11.57 -11.94 -6.12
N ASN A 146 -11.24 -13.17 -6.49
CA ASN A 146 -10.72 -13.51 -7.81
C ASN A 146 -11.85 -13.71 -8.84
N ALA A 147 -11.50 -14.05 -10.08
CA ALA A 147 -12.43 -14.28 -11.19
C ALA A 147 -13.49 -15.38 -10.91
N GLU A 148 -13.22 -16.31 -9.99
CA GLU A 148 -14.14 -17.37 -9.57
C GLU A 148 -15.02 -16.93 -8.39
N LEU A 149 -14.96 -15.64 -7.99
CA LEU A 149 -15.62 -15.06 -6.83
C LEU A 149 -15.14 -15.62 -5.48
N ASN A 150 -14.00 -16.32 -5.48
CA ASN A 150 -13.38 -16.83 -4.28
C ASN A 150 -12.53 -15.73 -3.62
N GLN A 151 -12.56 -15.65 -2.28
CA GLN A 151 -11.70 -14.74 -1.49
C GLN A 151 -10.27 -15.30 -1.37
N THR A 152 -9.68 -15.63 -2.51
CA THR A 152 -8.34 -16.21 -2.61
C THR A 152 -7.52 -15.53 -3.69
N TYR A 153 -6.25 -15.29 -3.39
CA TYR A 153 -5.23 -14.88 -4.34
C TYR A 153 -4.40 -16.09 -4.76
N THR A 154 -4.35 -16.34 -6.06
CA THR A 154 -3.64 -17.48 -6.66
C THR A 154 -2.33 -17.01 -7.28
N GLN A 155 -1.25 -17.73 -6.99
CA GLN A 155 0.06 -17.56 -7.62
C GLN A 155 0.60 -18.89 -8.13
N VAL A 156 1.41 -18.85 -9.19
CA VAL A 156 2.21 -20.01 -9.61
C VAL A 156 3.65 -19.80 -9.14
N ILE A 157 4.13 -20.67 -8.25
CA ILE A 157 5.47 -20.59 -7.65
C ILE A 157 6.18 -21.92 -7.90
N GLY A 158 7.28 -21.90 -8.66
CA GLY A 158 8.02 -23.11 -9.02
C GLY A 158 7.16 -24.15 -9.75
N GLY A 159 6.24 -23.70 -10.62
CA GLY A 159 5.30 -24.57 -11.34
C GLY A 159 4.11 -25.08 -10.53
N ARG A 160 3.96 -24.66 -9.26
CA ARG A 160 2.85 -25.09 -8.39
C ARG A 160 1.88 -23.95 -8.14
N LYS A 161 0.57 -24.24 -8.20
CA LYS A 161 -0.49 -23.31 -7.81
C LYS A 161 -0.50 -23.18 -6.28
N ILE A 162 -0.36 -21.96 -5.79
CA ILE A 162 -0.40 -21.60 -4.37
C ILE A 162 -1.54 -20.61 -4.18
N GLU A 163 -2.48 -20.96 -3.32
CA GLU A 163 -3.63 -20.13 -2.98
C GLU A 163 -3.45 -19.55 -1.58
N ARG A 164 -3.80 -18.27 -1.42
CA ARG A 164 -3.78 -17.57 -0.13
C ARG A 164 -5.10 -16.85 0.06
N GLY A 165 -5.67 -16.91 1.25
CA GLY A 165 -6.86 -16.11 1.58
C GLY A 165 -6.56 -14.62 1.44
N THR A 166 -7.53 -13.86 0.95
CA THR A 166 -7.51 -12.39 0.96
C THR A 166 -8.11 -11.90 2.29
N TYR A 167 -7.54 -10.84 2.85
CA TYR A 167 -8.01 -10.26 4.10
C TYR A 167 -7.83 -8.75 4.06
N LEU A 168 -8.84 -8.01 4.51
CA LEU A 168 -8.80 -6.57 4.73
C LEU A 168 -9.22 -6.28 6.18
N ASP A 169 -8.63 -5.23 6.75
CA ASP A 169 -8.87 -4.84 8.13
C ASP A 169 -10.31 -4.28 8.30
N GLU A 170 -11.09 -4.93 9.15
CA GLU A 170 -12.48 -4.57 9.43
C GLU A 170 -12.61 -3.28 10.22
N GLY A 171 -11.74 -3.05 11.21
CA GLY A 171 -11.76 -1.82 12.01
C GLY A 171 -11.44 -0.60 11.17
N LEU A 172 -10.38 -0.68 10.34
CA LEU A 172 -10.03 0.39 9.41
C LEU A 172 -11.15 0.66 8.40
N ARG A 173 -11.83 -0.39 7.90
CA ARG A 173 -12.99 -0.24 7.00
C ARG A 173 -14.10 0.55 7.68
N GLU A 174 -14.43 0.21 8.93
CA GLU A 174 -15.47 0.90 9.70
C GLU A 174 -15.13 2.37 9.96
N GLU A 175 -13.88 2.65 10.34
CA GLU A 175 -13.38 4.02 10.53
C GLU A 175 -13.49 4.85 9.24
N LEU A 176 -13.10 4.29 8.09
CA LEU A 176 -13.21 4.96 6.79
C LEU A 176 -14.66 5.21 6.38
N LEU A 177 -15.57 4.26 6.63
CA LEU A 177 -17.00 4.43 6.36
C LEU A 177 -17.62 5.52 7.25
N ALA A 178 -17.25 5.56 8.53
CA ALA A 178 -17.70 6.59 9.46
C ALA A 178 -17.20 7.98 9.04
N LEU A 179 -15.92 8.09 8.68
CA LEU A 179 -15.33 9.33 8.20
C LEU A 179 -15.99 9.82 6.90
N ALA A 180 -16.25 8.93 5.95
CA ALA A 180 -16.90 9.29 4.69
C ALA A 180 -18.32 9.83 4.93
N LYS A 181 -19.08 9.22 5.84
CA LYS A 181 -20.40 9.73 6.27
C LYS A 181 -20.28 11.12 6.90
N GLU A 182 -19.34 11.32 7.81
CA GLU A 182 -19.08 12.64 8.43
C GLU A 182 -18.75 13.72 7.39
N LYS A 183 -17.98 13.36 6.37
CA LYS A 183 -17.57 14.27 5.28
C LYS A 183 -18.57 14.38 4.13
N ASN A 184 -19.74 13.72 4.23
CA ASN A 184 -20.75 13.66 3.16
C ASN A 184 -20.17 13.17 1.82
N ILE A 185 -19.23 12.22 1.86
CA ILE A 185 -18.69 11.56 0.67
C ILE A 185 -19.61 10.38 0.34
N PRO A 186 -20.14 10.26 -0.90
CA PRO A 186 -20.90 9.10 -1.32
C PRO A 186 -20.06 7.84 -1.15
N VAL A 187 -20.50 6.93 -0.27
CA VAL A 187 -19.72 5.78 0.14
C VAL A 187 -20.59 4.53 0.25
N ASP A 188 -20.03 3.40 -0.17
CA ASP A 188 -20.62 2.07 0.01
C ASP A 188 -19.52 1.05 0.38
N THR A 189 -19.92 -0.17 0.74
CA THR A 189 -19.00 -1.28 1.04
C THR A 189 -19.46 -2.59 0.41
N GLY A 190 -18.50 -3.35 -0.12
CA GLY A 190 -18.79 -4.60 -0.82
C GLY A 190 -17.53 -5.42 -1.08
N LEU A 191 -17.71 -6.59 -1.69
CA LEU A 191 -16.59 -7.36 -2.23
C LEU A 191 -16.10 -6.70 -3.52
N THR A 192 -14.79 -6.73 -3.74
CA THR A 192 -14.16 -6.14 -4.92
C THR A 192 -13.49 -7.22 -5.75
N LEU A 193 -13.94 -7.39 -6.99
CA LEU A 193 -13.32 -8.30 -7.96
C LEU A 193 -11.97 -7.72 -8.43
N CYS A 194 -10.92 -8.55 -8.40
CA CYS A 194 -9.64 -8.25 -9.02
C CYS A 194 -9.48 -9.11 -10.27
N ALA A 195 -9.45 -8.47 -11.44
CA ALA A 195 -9.22 -9.11 -12.73
C ALA A 195 -7.74 -8.98 -13.16
N ASP A 196 -7.30 -9.87 -14.04
CA ASP A 196 -5.91 -10.00 -14.49
C ASP A 196 -5.74 -9.77 -16.02
N ASP A 197 -6.72 -9.15 -16.69
CA ASP A 197 -6.66 -8.79 -18.11
C ASP A 197 -5.86 -7.51 -18.42
#